data_AF-A0A7R9TKE9-F1
#
_entry.id   AF-A0A7R9TKE9-F1
#
_cell.length_a   1.000
_cell.length_b   1.000
_cell.length_c   1.000
_cell.angle_alpha   90.00
_cell.angle_beta   90.00
_cell.angle_gamma   90.00
#
_symmetry.space_group_name_H-M   'P 1'
#
loop_
_entity.id
_entity.type
_entity.pdbx_description
1 polymer ?
#
loop_
_entity_poly.entity_id
_entity_poly.type
_entity_poly.pdbx_seq_one_letter_code
_entity_poly.pdbx_strand_id
1 'polypeptide(L)'
;MELRWARAVAHVLGVLCAALSLANLYMVWYTDPGVIAPGPRCKDVVDVCAPPLLPPGLGEDPTIQADSAGAFTRAVEVKRRDGGTTKVTYRWCHTCDTWRGPRAHHCSVCGFCIDRFDHHCPVVGNCVAKGTHRFFTAFLLIDALGCLVYAVAASVALHEIRFNLELGKTYVLLLIAVVC
;
A
#
# COMPACT_ATOMS: atom_id res chain seq x y z
N MET A 1 36.45 -17.29 -13.17
CA MET A 1 35.54 -16.66 -14.16
C MET A 1 34.12 -16.63 -13.62
N GLU A 2 33.63 -17.74 -13.06
CA GLU A 2 32.31 -17.90 -12.43
C GLU A 2 31.89 -16.81 -11.42
N LEU A 3 32.78 -16.42 -10.49
CA LEU A 3 32.45 -15.43 -9.45
C LEU A 3 32.21 -14.01 -9.98
N ARG A 4 32.88 -13.64 -11.08
CA ARG A 4 32.67 -12.33 -11.73
C ARG A 4 31.29 -12.24 -12.37
N TRP A 5 30.84 -13.34 -12.98
CA TRP A 5 29.50 -13.45 -13.56
C TRP A 5 28.42 -13.43 -12.49
N ALA A 6 28.62 -14.14 -11.37
CA ALA A 6 27.67 -14.12 -10.26
C ALA A 6 27.43 -12.69 -9.70
N ARG A 7 28.51 -11.90 -9.54
CA ARG A 7 28.41 -10.49 -9.11
C ARG A 7 27.69 -9.63 -10.16
N ALA A 8 28.04 -9.78 -11.43
CA ALA A 8 27.38 -9.05 -12.50
C ALA A 8 25.88 -9.34 -12.55
N VAL A 9 25.48 -10.61 -12.41
CA VAL A 9 24.08 -11.03 -12.34
C VAL A 9 23.37 -10.41 -11.13
N ALA A 10 23.97 -10.49 -9.93
CA ALA A 10 23.38 -9.89 -8.73
C ALA A 10 23.17 -8.38 -8.87
N HIS A 11 24.14 -7.67 -9.47
CA HIS A 11 24.00 -6.23 -9.75
C HIS A 11 22.88 -5.94 -10.74
N VAL A 12 22.82 -6.67 -11.86
CA VAL A 12 21.76 -6.49 -12.87
C VAL A 12 20.39 -6.76 -12.27
N LEU A 13 20.23 -7.86 -11.52
CA LEU A 13 18.98 -8.19 -10.83
C LEU A 13 18.59 -7.12 -9.80
N GLY A 14 19.56 -6.63 -9.02
CA GLY A 14 19.33 -5.56 -8.05
C GLY A 14 18.88 -4.26 -8.71
N VAL A 15 19.50 -3.87 -9.83
CA VAL A 15 19.10 -2.68 -10.61
C VAL A 15 17.70 -2.85 -11.20
N LEU A 16 17.37 -4.04 -11.72
CA LEU A 16 16.02 -4.33 -12.23
C LEU A 16 14.97 -4.25 -11.11
N CYS A 17 15.26 -4.80 -9.93
CA CYS A 17 14.36 -4.69 -8.77
C CYS A 17 14.18 -3.22 -8.37
N ALA A 18 15.27 -2.44 -8.30
CA ALA A 18 15.20 -1.02 -7.96
C ALA A 18 14.36 -0.23 -8.98
N ALA A 19 14.56 -0.47 -10.29
CA ALA A 19 13.78 0.17 -11.34
C ALA A 19 12.28 -0.17 -11.25
N LEU A 20 11.94 -1.44 -10.99
CA LEU A 20 10.56 -1.88 -10.80
C LEU A 20 9.94 -1.33 -9.51
N SER A 21 10.69 -1.24 -8.42
CA SER A 21 10.25 -0.60 -7.17
C SER A 21 9.93 0.88 -7.40
N LEU A 22 10.80 1.62 -8.07
CA LEU A 22 10.58 3.02 -8.42
C LEU A 22 9.36 3.20 -9.35
N ALA A 23 9.19 2.30 -10.33
CA ALA A 23 8.01 2.33 -11.20
C ALA A 23 6.72 2.11 -10.40
N ASN A 24 6.68 1.14 -9.48
CA ASN A 24 5.51 0.92 -8.64
C ASN A 24 5.26 2.08 -7.67
N LEU A 25 6.31 2.66 -7.08
CA LEU A 25 6.21 3.83 -6.22
C LEU A 25 5.62 5.02 -6.98
N TYR A 26 6.08 5.26 -8.21
CA TYR A 26 5.53 6.27 -9.12
C TYR A 26 4.05 6.00 -9.41
N MET A 27 3.66 4.74 -9.62
CA MET A 27 2.26 4.39 -9.81
C MET A 27 1.43 4.64 -8.54
N VAL A 28 1.94 4.38 -7.33
CA VAL A 28 1.23 4.74 -6.09
C VAL A 28 1.06 6.25 -5.98
N TRP A 29 2.08 7.02 -6.33
CA TRP A 29 2.04 8.48 -6.26
C TRP A 29 1.01 9.08 -7.23
N TYR A 30 0.99 8.62 -8.49
CA TYR A 30 0.18 9.22 -9.55
C TYR A 30 -1.24 8.65 -9.69
N THR A 31 -1.47 7.42 -9.22
CA THR A 31 -2.79 6.77 -9.36
C THR A 31 -3.76 7.32 -8.31
N ASP A 32 -5.02 7.52 -8.71
CA ASP A 32 -6.11 7.80 -7.78
C ASP A 32 -6.22 6.65 -6.74
N PRO A 33 -6.07 6.95 -5.43
CA PRO A 33 -6.21 5.93 -4.38
C PRO A 33 -7.62 5.35 -4.27
N GLY A 34 -8.60 5.96 -4.94
CA GLY A 34 -10.02 5.62 -4.88
C GLY A 34 -10.79 6.71 -4.15
N VAL A 35 -10.54 7.98 -4.52
CA VAL A 35 -11.27 9.13 -4.00
C VAL A 35 -12.76 8.94 -4.28
N ILE A 36 -13.55 8.98 -3.22
CA ILE A 36 -15.00 9.03 -3.31
C ILE A 36 -15.34 10.46 -3.66
N ALA A 37 -15.78 10.67 -4.90
CA ALA A 37 -16.15 12.00 -5.38
C ALA A 37 -17.17 12.64 -4.41
N PRO A 38 -16.96 13.90 -3.99
CA PRO A 38 -18.04 14.68 -3.39
C PRO A 38 -19.15 14.79 -4.45
N GLY A 39 -20.33 14.25 -4.17
CA GLY A 39 -21.38 14.10 -5.18
C GLY A 39 -22.08 15.43 -5.55
N PRO A 40 -22.70 15.55 -6.75
CA PRO A 40 -23.72 16.56 -7.03
C PRO A 40 -25.06 16.23 -6.36
N ARG A 41 -25.79 17.27 -5.95
CA ARG A 41 -27.15 17.23 -5.38
C ARG A 41 -28.13 16.44 -6.24
N CYS A 42 -28.67 15.31 -5.75
CA CYS A 42 -29.99 14.65 -6.00
C CYS A 42 -30.72 14.74 -7.37
N LYS A 43 -30.21 15.41 -8.41
CA LYS A 43 -30.96 15.75 -9.63
C LYS A 43 -30.49 15.01 -10.87
N ASP A 44 -29.36 14.29 -10.81
CA ASP A 44 -28.72 13.68 -11.99
C ASP A 44 -28.74 12.13 -12.00
N VAL A 45 -29.36 11.47 -11.02
CA VAL A 45 -29.49 10.00 -11.02
C VAL A 45 -30.94 9.61 -10.75
N VAL A 46 -31.72 9.57 -11.83
CA VAL A 46 -32.92 8.74 -11.91
C VAL A 46 -32.43 7.30 -12.00
N ASP A 47 -33.00 6.45 -11.14
CA ASP A 47 -32.76 5.02 -10.97
C ASP A 47 -31.59 4.62 -10.05
N VAL A 48 -32.03 4.21 -8.84
CA VAL A 48 -31.32 3.42 -7.83
C VAL A 48 -30.41 4.24 -6.89
N CYS A 49 -30.89 4.45 -5.66
CA CYS A 49 -30.12 4.75 -4.43
C CYS A 49 -29.71 6.20 -4.09
N ALA A 50 -30.66 7.11 -3.84
CA ALA A 50 -30.37 8.29 -3.00
C ALA A 50 -31.33 8.35 -1.80
N PRO A 51 -30.88 8.13 -0.54
CA PRO A 51 -31.48 8.85 0.58
C PRO A 51 -31.14 10.33 0.39
N PRO A 52 -32.01 11.26 0.83
CA PRO A 52 -31.75 12.67 0.66
C PRO A 52 -30.43 13.07 1.33
N LEU A 53 -29.67 13.89 0.60
CA LEU A 53 -28.48 14.62 1.03
C LEU A 53 -28.82 15.69 2.08
N LEU A 54 -29.49 15.31 3.17
CA LEU A 54 -29.75 16.24 4.26
C LEU A 54 -28.92 15.88 5.49
N PRO A 55 -28.36 16.91 6.19
CA PRO A 55 -27.92 16.71 7.56
C PRO A 55 -29.11 16.19 8.37
N PRO A 56 -28.92 15.18 9.23
CA PRO A 56 -30.03 14.59 9.97
C PRO A 56 -30.68 15.63 10.88
N GLY A 57 -31.96 15.91 10.63
CA GLY A 57 -32.70 16.99 11.31
C GLY A 57 -33.89 17.56 10.52
N LEU A 58 -34.06 17.21 9.25
CA LEU A 58 -35.21 17.63 8.43
C LEU A 58 -35.77 16.43 7.65
N GLY A 59 -36.73 15.73 8.26
CA GLY A 59 -37.42 14.57 7.68
C GLY A 59 -36.74 13.24 8.00
N GLU A 60 -37.29 12.50 8.96
CA GLU A 60 -36.72 11.27 9.50
C GLU A 60 -36.80 10.13 8.47
N ASP A 61 -35.71 9.84 7.75
CA ASP A 61 -35.54 8.55 7.08
C ASP A 61 -35.26 7.48 8.16
N PRO A 62 -36.15 6.51 8.38
CA PRO A 62 -36.01 5.50 9.44
C PRO A 62 -34.81 4.57 9.23
N THR A 63 -34.17 4.59 8.05
CA THR A 63 -32.96 3.82 7.77
C THR A 63 -31.68 4.48 8.31
N ILE A 64 -31.76 5.74 8.72
CA ILE A 64 -30.64 6.52 9.27
C ILE A 64 -30.69 6.46 10.80
N GLN A 65 -29.60 5.98 11.40
CA GLN A 65 -29.46 5.84 12.85
C GLN A 65 -28.12 6.42 13.30
N ALA A 66 -28.09 7.08 14.46
CA ALA A 66 -26.82 7.42 15.11
C ALA A 66 -26.23 6.16 15.76
N ASP A 67 -24.95 5.88 15.50
CA ASP A 67 -24.23 4.85 16.25
C ASP A 67 -23.94 5.32 17.68
N SER A 68 -23.38 4.44 18.50
CA SER A 68 -23.03 4.74 19.89
C SER A 68 -22.03 5.89 20.06
N ALA A 69 -21.32 6.27 19.00
CA ALA A 69 -20.41 7.41 18.98
C ALA A 69 -21.06 8.69 18.41
N GLY A 70 -22.38 8.65 18.13
CA GLY A 70 -23.13 9.76 17.55
C GLY A 70 -22.93 9.93 16.05
N ALA A 71 -22.24 9.01 15.37
CA ALA A 71 -22.05 9.10 13.93
C ALA A 71 -23.29 8.59 13.19
N PHE A 72 -23.75 9.34 12.19
CA PHE A 72 -24.88 8.92 11.38
C PHE A 72 -24.52 7.73 10.50
N THR A 73 -25.35 6.70 10.56
CA THR A 73 -25.20 5.44 9.84
C THR A 73 -26.46 5.10 9.08
N ARG A 74 -26.32 4.43 7.94
CA ARG A 74 -27.43 3.95 7.13
C ARG A 74 -27.18 2.51 6.72
N ALA A 75 -28.10 1.61 7.05
CA ALA A 75 -28.00 0.22 6.63
C ALA A 75 -28.79 -0.04 5.35
N VAL A 76 -28.14 -0.62 4.34
CA VAL A 76 -28.74 -0.98 3.05
C VAL A 76 -28.55 -2.47 2.81
N GLU A 77 -29.60 -3.16 2.42
CA GLU A 77 -29.50 -4.55 1.97
C GLU A 77 -29.04 -4.59 0.51
N VAL A 78 -27.93 -5.27 0.27
CA VAL A 78 -27.36 -5.45 -1.06
C VAL A 78 -27.54 -6.90 -1.47
N LYS A 79 -28.14 -7.12 -2.64
CA LYS A 79 -28.27 -8.45 -3.23
C LYS A 79 -26.92 -8.93 -3.74
N ARG A 80 -26.47 -10.09 -3.25
CA ARG A 80 -25.25 -10.78 -3.70
C ARG A 80 -25.53 -11.58 -4.97
N ARG A 81 -24.46 -11.92 -5.68
CA ARG A 81 -24.50 -12.66 -6.95
C ARG A 81 -25.02 -14.09 -6.81
N ASP A 82 -24.88 -14.69 -5.64
CA ASP A 82 -25.39 -16.02 -5.27
C ASP A 82 -26.89 -16.03 -4.91
N GLY A 83 -27.57 -14.88 -4.99
CA GLY A 83 -28.97 -14.73 -4.62
C GLY A 83 -29.22 -14.41 -3.14
N GLY A 84 -28.18 -14.43 -2.29
CA GLY A 84 -28.27 -14.00 -0.90
C GLY A 84 -28.38 -12.48 -0.76
N THR A 85 -28.88 -12.00 0.38
CA THR A 85 -28.84 -10.57 0.75
C THR A 85 -27.80 -10.33 1.83
N THR A 86 -27.13 -9.19 1.79
CA THR A 86 -26.20 -8.78 2.84
C THR A 86 -26.47 -7.36 3.26
N LYS A 87 -26.58 -7.14 4.56
CA LYS A 87 -26.73 -5.81 5.13
C LYS A 87 -25.37 -5.10 5.15
N VAL A 88 -25.27 -3.95 4.49
CA VAL A 88 -24.07 -3.10 4.45
C VAL A 88 -24.41 -1.79 5.15
N THR A 89 -23.54 -1.38 6.08
CA THR A 89 -23.72 -0.12 6.82
C THR A 89 -22.82 0.95 6.24
N TYR A 90 -23.43 2.06 5.82
CA TYR A 90 -22.76 3.29 5.39
C TYR A 90 -22.65 4.24 6.56
N ARG A 91 -21.61 5.07 6.57
CA ARG A 91 -21.38 6.10 7.59
C ARG A 91 -21.26 7.48 6.95
N TRP A 92 -21.92 8.47 7.52
CA TRP A 92 -21.82 9.83 7.02
C TRP A 92 -20.43 10.42 7.28
N CYS A 93 -19.95 11.27 6.37
CA CYS A 93 -18.79 12.13 6.58
C CYS A 93 -19.24 13.58 6.55
N HIS A 94 -19.08 14.29 7.67
CA HIS A 94 -19.43 15.71 7.77
C HIS A 94 -18.49 16.62 6.97
N THR A 95 -17.22 16.24 6.82
CA THR A 95 -16.23 17.06 6.10
C THR A 95 -16.45 17.05 4.60
N CYS A 96 -16.79 15.88 4.04
CA CYS A 96 -16.95 15.69 2.59
C CYS A 96 -18.43 15.67 2.15
N ASP A 97 -19.37 15.80 3.08
CA ASP A 97 -20.82 15.79 2.83
C ASP A 97 -21.29 14.56 2.01
N THR A 98 -20.78 13.37 2.38
CA THR A 98 -21.01 12.14 1.62
C THR A 98 -21.13 10.89 2.49
N TRP A 99 -21.88 9.90 2.00
CA TRP A 99 -21.99 8.59 2.63
C TRP A 99 -20.79 7.71 2.27
N ARG A 100 -20.04 7.31 3.30
CA ARG A 100 -18.91 6.39 3.18
C ARG A 100 -19.40 4.95 3.21
N GLY A 101 -19.01 4.17 2.21
CA GLY A 101 -19.20 2.73 2.19
C GLY A 101 -18.40 2.00 3.27
N PRO A 102 -18.57 0.68 3.39
CA PRO A 102 -17.81 -0.12 4.35
C PRO A 102 -16.31 -0.01 4.05
N ARG A 103 -15.51 0.23 5.10
CA ARG A 103 -14.04 0.45 5.04
C ARG A 103 -13.59 1.72 4.32
N ALA A 104 -14.51 2.62 3.96
CA ALA A 104 -14.12 3.94 3.48
C ALA A 104 -13.89 4.89 4.66
N HIS A 105 -12.80 5.67 4.61
CA HIS A 105 -12.43 6.62 5.67
C HIS A 105 -12.09 7.98 5.07
N HIS A 106 -12.27 9.04 5.87
CA HIS A 106 -11.83 10.38 5.50
C HIS A 106 -10.35 10.52 5.86
N CYS A 107 -9.52 10.85 4.87
CA CYS A 107 -8.13 11.19 5.12
C CYS A 107 -8.04 12.69 5.37
N SER A 108 -7.73 13.09 6.62
CA SER A 108 -7.58 14.49 6.99
C SER A 108 -6.42 15.19 6.28
N VAL A 109 -5.40 14.43 5.87
CA VAL A 109 -4.23 14.96 5.14
C VAL A 109 -4.57 15.28 3.69
N CYS A 110 -5.27 14.36 3.00
CA CYS A 110 -5.67 14.59 1.61
C CYS A 110 -6.95 15.42 1.46
N GLY A 111 -7.78 15.50 2.51
CA GLY A 111 -9.04 16.25 2.50
C GLY A 111 -10.22 15.55 1.83
N PHE A 112 -10.09 14.27 1.48
CA PHE A 112 -11.13 13.50 0.79
C PHE A 112 -11.42 12.16 1.47
N CYS A 113 -12.64 11.64 1.27
CA CYS A 113 -12.98 10.26 1.59
C CYS A 113 -12.40 9.31 0.56
N ILE A 114 -11.78 8.22 1.02
CA ILE A 114 -11.12 7.24 0.15
C ILE A 114 -11.77 5.86 0.38
N ASP A 115 -12.09 5.15 -0.71
CA ASP A 115 -12.67 3.81 -0.67
C ASP A 115 -11.63 2.75 -0.28
N ARG A 116 -12.01 1.85 0.64
CA ARG A 116 -11.12 0.86 1.29
C ARG A 116 -9.78 1.48 1.69
N PHE A 117 -9.87 2.55 2.46
CA PHE A 117 -8.73 3.27 2.99
C PHE A 117 -7.95 2.37 3.95
N ASP A 118 -6.63 2.32 3.79
CA ASP A 118 -5.71 1.72 4.74
C ASP A 118 -5.01 2.83 5.53
N HIS A 119 -4.13 3.59 4.88
CA HIS A 119 -3.43 4.71 5.51
C HIS A 119 -3.02 5.78 4.50
N HIS A 120 -2.72 6.99 5.00
CA HIS A 120 -1.97 7.97 4.24
C HIS A 120 -0.49 7.73 4.48
N CYS A 121 0.30 7.58 3.42
CA CYS A 121 1.74 7.37 3.55
C CYS A 121 2.50 8.67 3.23
N PRO A 122 3.11 9.33 4.23
CA PRO A 122 3.84 10.58 4.01
C PRO A 122 5.05 10.41 3.08
N VAL A 123 5.64 9.22 3.06
CA VAL A 123 6.81 8.90 2.22
C VAL A 123 6.44 8.90 0.74
N VAL A 124 5.26 8.38 0.40
CA VAL A 124 4.79 8.33 -0.99
C VAL A 124 4.02 9.60 -1.37
N GLY A 125 3.54 10.35 -0.39
CA GLY A 125 2.72 11.55 -0.61
C GLY A 125 1.33 11.24 -1.14
N ASN A 126 0.84 10.01 -0.98
CA ASN A 126 -0.50 9.60 -1.39
C ASN A 126 -1.10 8.56 -0.42
N CYS A 127 -2.41 8.36 -0.50
CA CYS A 127 -3.10 7.32 0.25
C CYS A 127 -2.83 5.93 -0.32
N VAL A 128 -2.58 4.98 0.57
CA VAL A 128 -2.65 3.54 0.27
C VAL A 128 -4.10 3.11 0.50
N ALA A 129 -4.78 2.77 -0.58
CA ALA A 129 -6.19 2.40 -0.55
C ALA A 129 -6.53 1.57 -1.80
N LYS A 130 -7.81 1.28 -2.03
CA LYS A 130 -8.26 0.38 -3.11
C LYS A 130 -7.54 0.55 -4.46
N GLY A 131 -7.38 1.79 -4.93
CA GLY A 131 -6.81 2.09 -6.24
C GLY A 131 -5.29 1.88 -6.31
N THR A 132 -4.59 2.11 -5.20
CA THR A 132 -3.11 2.12 -5.12
C THR A 132 -2.53 0.89 -4.40
N HIS A 133 -3.35 0.13 -3.66
CA HIS A 133 -2.89 -0.96 -2.79
C HIS A 133 -2.07 -2.00 -3.54
N ARG A 134 -2.45 -2.37 -4.77
CA ARG A 134 -1.71 -3.34 -5.59
C ARG A 134 -0.27 -2.89 -5.90
N PHE A 135 -0.10 -1.60 -6.19
CA PHE A 135 1.21 -1.03 -6.52
C PHE A 135 2.06 -0.89 -5.26
N PHE A 136 1.46 -0.51 -4.14
CA PHE A 136 2.15 -0.44 -2.85
C PHE A 136 2.62 -1.83 -2.39
N THR A 137 1.77 -2.85 -2.51
CA THR A 137 2.17 -4.23 -2.21
C THR A 137 3.27 -4.74 -3.15
N ALA A 138 3.17 -4.47 -4.46
CA ALA A 138 4.21 -4.84 -5.41
C ALA A 138 5.54 -4.14 -5.11
N PHE A 139 5.51 -2.85 -4.77
CA PHE A 139 6.69 -2.09 -4.32
C PHE A 139 7.37 -2.79 -3.13
N LEU A 140 6.63 -3.11 -2.06
CA LEU A 140 7.21 -3.75 -0.87
C LEU A 140 7.84 -5.12 -1.18
N LEU A 141 7.18 -5.94 -2.00
CA LEU A 141 7.68 -7.27 -2.34
C LEU A 141 8.93 -7.21 -3.22
N ILE A 142 8.96 -6.31 -4.20
CA ILE A 142 10.09 -6.15 -5.12
C ILE A 142 11.28 -5.51 -4.38
N ASP A 143 11.03 -4.55 -3.49
CA ASP A 143 12.05 -3.94 -2.66
C ASP A 143 12.68 -4.94 -1.69
N ALA A 144 11.86 -5.78 -1.03
CA ALA A 144 12.34 -6.87 -0.20
C ALA A 144 13.19 -7.89 -0.98
N LEU A 145 12.78 -8.22 -2.21
CA LEU A 145 13.55 -9.09 -3.10
C LEU A 145 14.90 -8.45 -3.49
N GLY A 146 14.91 -7.16 -3.84
CA GLY A 146 16.13 -6.43 -4.13
C GLY A 146 17.09 -6.39 -2.95
N CYS A 147 16.57 -6.12 -1.74
CA CYS A 147 17.34 -6.18 -0.49
C CYS A 147 17.94 -7.57 -0.26
N LEU A 148 17.16 -8.64 -0.49
CA LEU A 148 17.65 -10.02 -0.37
C LEU A 148 18.78 -10.32 -1.36
N VAL A 149 18.65 -9.90 -2.62
CA VAL A 149 19.70 -10.06 -3.65
C VAL A 149 20.99 -9.40 -3.20
N TYR A 150 20.93 -8.16 -2.71
CA TYR A 150 22.12 -7.44 -2.22
C TYR A 150 22.68 -8.04 -0.93
N ALA A 151 21.84 -8.50 -0.01
CA ALA A 151 22.28 -9.16 1.23
C ALA A 151 23.05 -10.46 0.94
N VAL A 152 22.56 -11.28 0.00
CA VAL A 152 23.25 -12.50 -0.44
C VAL A 152 24.55 -12.16 -1.17
N ALA A 153 24.55 -11.16 -2.05
CA ALA A 153 25.77 -10.74 -2.73
C ALA A 153 26.83 -10.23 -1.73
N ALA A 154 26.41 -9.47 -0.73
CA ALA A 154 27.27 -8.97 0.34
C ALA A 154 27.83 -10.12 1.20
N SER A 155 27.01 -11.11 1.57
CA SER A 155 27.47 -12.24 2.38
C SER A 155 28.51 -13.09 1.65
N VAL A 156 28.34 -13.33 0.34
CA VAL A 156 29.33 -14.01 -0.50
C VAL A 156 30.63 -13.20 -0.57
N ALA A 157 30.55 -11.89 -0.80
CA ALA A 157 31.73 -11.03 -0.86
C ALA A 157 32.49 -11.01 0.49
N LEU A 158 31.77 -10.92 1.61
CA LEU A 158 32.37 -10.96 2.95
C LEU A 158 33.05 -12.31 3.23
N HIS A 159 32.45 -13.41 2.79
CA HIS A 159 33.06 -14.74 2.92
C HIS A 159 34.37 -14.85 2.14
N GLU A 160 34.42 -14.34 0.91
CA GLU A 160 35.66 -14.30 0.12
C GLU A 160 36.75 -13.44 0.76
N ILE A 161 36.40 -12.24 1.23
CA ILE A 161 37.36 -11.35 1.91
C ILE A 161 37.91 -12.05 3.15
N ARG A 162 37.05 -12.67 3.96
CA ARG A 162 37.47 -13.43 5.14
C ARG A 162 38.43 -14.56 4.76
N PHE A 163 38.10 -15.35 3.75
CA PHE A 163 38.95 -16.46 3.30
C PHE A 163 40.33 -15.97 2.85
N ASN A 164 40.39 -14.90 2.05
CA ASN A 164 41.65 -14.30 1.59
C ASN A 164 42.49 -13.73 2.75
N LEU A 165 41.84 -13.14 3.77
CA LEU A 165 42.52 -12.66 4.97
C LEU A 165 43.11 -13.81 5.79
N GLU A 166 42.38 -14.92 5.97
CA GLU A 166 42.89 -16.11 6.69
C GLU A 166 44.03 -16.80 5.92
N LEU A 167 43.97 -16.86 4.58
CA LEU A 167 45.08 -17.31 3.74
C LEU A 167 46.30 -16.39 3.89
N GLY A 168 46.11 -15.08 3.89
CA GLY A 168 47.20 -14.12 4.09
C GLY A 168 47.88 -14.29 5.44
N LYS A 169 47.09 -14.46 6.52
CA LYS A 169 47.61 -14.72 7.87
C LYS A 169 48.43 -16.00 7.92
N THR A 170 47.91 -17.10 7.36
CA THR A 170 48.63 -18.39 7.35
C THR A 170 49.92 -18.32 6.53
N TYR A 171 49.93 -17.61 5.40
CA TYR A 171 51.13 -17.40 4.60
C TYR A 171 52.21 -16.61 5.35
N VAL A 172 51.85 -15.51 6.01
CA VAL A 172 52.78 -14.71 6.81
C VAL A 172 53.35 -15.52 7.97
N LEU A 173 52.51 -16.29 8.68
CA LEU A 173 52.97 -17.17 9.77
C LEU A 173 53.93 -18.26 9.27
N LEU A 174 53.64 -18.88 8.12
CA LEU A 174 54.54 -19.85 7.48
C LEU A 174 55.87 -19.22 7.07
N LEU A 175 55.84 -18.02 6.47
CA LEU A 175 57.07 -17.31 6.09
C LEU A 175 57.93 -16.97 7.31
N ILE A 176 57.34 -16.50 8.41
CA ILE A 176 58.06 -16.27 9.67
C ILE A 176 58.67 -17.59 10.18
N ALA A 177 57.91 -18.69 10.16
CA ALA A 177 58.39 -19.99 10.64
C ALA A 177 59.50 -20.63 9.77
N VAL A 178 59.66 -20.23 8.51
CA VAL A 178 60.71 -20.73 7.61
C VAL A 178 61.96 -19.84 7.64
N VAL A 179 61.79 -18.54 7.92
CA VAL A 179 62.90 -17.56 7.95
C VAL A 179 63.52 -17.41 9.36
N CYS A 180 62.78 -17.73 10.43
CA CYS A 180 63.28 -17.81 11.81
C CYS A 180 63.74 -19.23 12.15
#